data_AF-A0AAV7B6H1-F1
#
_entry.id   AF-A0AAV7B6H1-F1
#
_cell.length_a   1.000
_cell.length_b   1.000
_cell.length_c   1.000
_cell.angle_alpha   90.00
_cell.angle_beta   90.00
_cell.angle_gamma   90.00
#
_symmetry.space_group_name_H-M   'P 1'
#
loop_
_entity.id
_entity.type
_entity.pdbx_description
1 polymer ?
#
loop_
_entity_poly.entity_id
_entity_poly.type
_entity_poly.pdbx_seq_one_letter_code
_entity_poly.pdbx_strand_id
1 'polypeptide(L)'
;MLSSSPPYEHIRGECTPGDVASKAASIIPNYSRNHKFFLQLSDFFWTSYRSRFYLPYGTNGSEAMIMQTLALTYHYDTPHEIDRLQCRRCVVVGNGYRMKNSSLGEVINKYDVIIRLNNAPVHNYEKDVGNKTSIRLFYPESAHFSLNLDNDPKTLMVLVAFKSNDVKWLKTILNNEKRITNGFWRKPPVIWNVKPENVRILNPYFVEVAATRLLSYDNKTQKFSADLGIQHLSVKHNTFTTMIKLP
;
A
#
# COMPACT_ATOMS: atom_id res chain seq x y z
N MET A 1 1.73 -12.81 -42.58
CA MET A 1 1.39 -11.81 -41.54
C MET A 1 0.45 -12.48 -40.55
N LEU A 2 0.97 -13.06 -39.47
CA LEU A 2 0.16 -13.57 -38.37
C LEU A 2 0.09 -12.48 -37.32
N SER A 3 -1.00 -11.71 -37.34
CA SER A 3 -1.36 -10.81 -36.25
C SER A 3 -1.83 -11.70 -35.10
N SER A 4 -0.91 -12.06 -34.20
CA SER A 4 -1.28 -12.50 -32.87
C SER A 4 -1.70 -11.25 -32.11
N SER A 5 -2.99 -11.09 -31.89
CA SER A 5 -3.54 -10.08 -30.99
C SER A 5 -2.83 -10.19 -29.62
N PRO A 6 -2.35 -9.08 -29.03
CA PRO A 6 -1.62 -9.14 -27.76
C PRO A 6 -2.51 -9.76 -26.66
N PRO A 7 -1.95 -10.54 -25.72
CA PRO A 7 -2.71 -11.31 -24.71
C PRO A 7 -3.58 -10.47 -23.75
N TYR A 8 -3.62 -9.16 -23.95
CA TYR A 8 -4.31 -8.17 -23.12
C TYR A 8 -5.43 -7.42 -23.88
N GLU A 9 -5.77 -7.84 -25.10
CA GLU A 9 -6.85 -7.22 -25.89
C GLU A 9 -8.27 -7.56 -25.36
N HIS A 10 -8.37 -8.50 -24.41
CA HIS A 10 -9.61 -8.91 -23.76
C HIS A 10 -10.00 -8.15 -22.48
N ILE A 11 -9.37 -7.00 -22.17
CA ILE A 11 -9.81 -6.17 -21.02
C ILE A 11 -11.04 -5.32 -21.38
N ARG A 12 -12.09 -6.01 -21.82
CA ARG A 12 -13.49 -5.57 -21.77
C ARG A 12 -14.28 -6.56 -20.91
N GLY A 13 -13.73 -6.93 -19.74
CA GLY A 13 -14.54 -7.62 -18.75
C GLY A 13 -15.58 -6.65 -18.21
N GLU A 14 -16.86 -7.04 -18.23
CA GLU A 14 -17.91 -6.36 -17.50
C GLU A 14 -17.49 -6.24 -16.02
N CYS A 15 -17.72 -5.08 -15.41
CA CYS A 15 -17.40 -4.89 -14.01
C CYS A 15 -18.46 -5.62 -13.17
N THR A 16 -18.06 -6.73 -12.53
CA THR A 16 -18.95 -7.52 -11.67
C THR A 16 -18.79 -7.09 -10.21
N PRO A 17 -19.76 -6.38 -9.61
CA PRO A 17 -19.66 -5.96 -8.22
C PRO A 17 -19.50 -7.16 -7.29
N GLY A 18 -18.54 -7.08 -6.37
CA GLY A 18 -18.31 -8.13 -5.36
C GLY A 18 -17.46 -9.32 -5.81
N ASP A 19 -17.02 -9.38 -7.08
CA ASP A 19 -16.18 -10.48 -7.59
C ASP A 19 -14.90 -10.68 -6.76
N VAL A 20 -14.18 -9.60 -6.47
CA VAL A 20 -12.96 -9.64 -5.65
C VAL A 20 -13.25 -10.16 -4.24
N ALA A 21 -14.34 -9.72 -3.61
CA ALA A 21 -14.72 -10.18 -2.28
C ALA A 21 -15.11 -11.67 -2.26
N SER A 22 -15.80 -12.15 -3.30
CA SER A 22 -16.14 -13.56 -3.47
C SER A 22 -14.87 -14.42 -3.62
N LYS A 23 -13.93 -13.96 -4.44
CA LYS A 23 -12.64 -14.64 -4.64
C LYS A 23 -11.74 -14.59 -3.39
N ALA A 24 -11.78 -13.51 -2.63
CA ALA A 24 -11.09 -13.41 -1.35
C ALA A 24 -11.67 -14.41 -0.34
N ALA A 25 -13.01 -14.53 -0.26
CA ALA A 25 -13.68 -15.47 0.63
C ALA A 25 -13.38 -16.94 0.33
N SER A 26 -13.08 -17.30 -0.93
CA SER A 26 -12.72 -18.68 -1.28
C SER A 26 -11.27 -19.06 -0.95
N ILE A 27 -10.39 -18.06 -0.75
CA ILE A 27 -8.96 -18.27 -0.51
C ILE A 27 -8.60 -18.02 0.97
N ILE A 28 -9.28 -17.09 1.62
CA ILE A 28 -8.94 -16.63 2.97
C ILE A 28 -9.95 -17.19 3.98
N PRO A 29 -9.52 -18.10 4.88
CA PRO A 29 -10.40 -18.62 5.93
C PRO A 29 -10.94 -17.49 6.82
N ASN A 30 -12.23 -17.51 7.11
CA ASN A 30 -12.93 -16.50 7.90
C ASN A 30 -12.77 -15.06 7.36
N TYR A 31 -12.71 -14.91 6.03
CA TYR A 31 -12.69 -13.60 5.39
C TYR A 31 -13.83 -12.71 5.89
N SER A 32 -13.50 -11.49 6.30
CA SER A 32 -14.46 -10.51 6.78
C SER A 32 -14.13 -9.14 6.20
N ARG A 33 -15.16 -8.44 5.74
CA ARG A 33 -15.07 -7.06 5.24
C ARG A 33 -15.27 -6.00 6.32
N ASN A 34 -15.39 -6.42 7.58
CA ASN A 34 -15.63 -5.51 8.70
C ASN A 34 -14.39 -4.70 9.07
N HIS A 35 -13.19 -5.19 8.73
CA HIS A 35 -11.94 -4.47 8.97
C HIS A 35 -11.79 -3.31 7.98
N LYS A 36 -11.61 -2.10 8.51
CA LYS A 36 -11.31 -0.92 7.70
C LYS A 36 -9.91 -1.03 7.12
N PHE A 37 -9.78 -0.76 5.82
CA PHE A 37 -8.51 -0.90 5.09
C PHE A 37 -7.41 0.03 5.63
N PHE A 38 -7.80 1.22 6.07
CA PHE A 38 -6.91 2.19 6.70
C PHE A 38 -7.20 2.29 8.20
N LEU A 39 -6.17 2.54 8.98
CA LEU A 39 -6.32 2.87 10.39
C LEU A 39 -7.07 4.19 10.56
N GLN A 40 -7.96 4.22 11.53
CA GLN A 40 -8.72 5.38 11.94
C GLN A 40 -8.32 5.79 13.35
N LEU A 41 -8.49 7.07 13.69
CA LEU A 41 -8.20 7.53 15.04
C LEU A 41 -9.09 6.83 16.09
N SER A 42 -10.34 6.52 15.72
CA SER A 42 -11.29 5.76 16.55
C SER A 42 -10.83 4.35 16.89
N ASP A 43 -9.94 3.74 16.10
CA ASP A 43 -9.42 2.40 16.36
C ASP A 43 -8.58 2.34 17.65
N PHE A 44 -8.22 3.49 18.22
CA PHE A 44 -7.41 3.59 19.44
C PHE A 44 -8.17 4.19 20.62
N PHE A 45 -9.44 4.56 20.43
CA PHE A 45 -10.30 5.07 21.51
C PHE A 45 -11.16 3.95 22.08
N TRP A 46 -11.28 3.90 23.41
CA TRP A 46 -12.17 2.97 24.12
C TRP A 46 -11.90 1.48 23.85
N THR A 47 -10.71 1.14 23.36
CA THR A 47 -10.34 -0.25 23.07
C THR A 47 -9.89 -0.98 24.33
N SER A 48 -10.66 -1.98 24.73
CA SER A 48 -10.29 -2.96 25.78
C SER A 48 -9.31 -4.03 25.27
N TYR A 49 -9.03 -4.07 23.96
CA TYR A 49 -8.13 -5.04 23.34
C TYR A 49 -6.92 -4.35 22.70
N ARG A 50 -5.73 -4.58 23.28
CA ARG A 50 -4.46 -4.17 22.68
C ARG A 50 -4.03 -5.18 21.62
N SER A 51 -3.41 -4.70 20.55
CA SER A 51 -2.85 -5.57 19.53
C SER A 51 -1.79 -6.48 20.15
N ARG A 52 -1.83 -7.78 19.85
CA ARG A 52 -0.83 -8.75 20.34
C ARG A 52 0.48 -8.65 19.57
N PHE A 53 0.41 -8.20 18.31
CA PHE A 53 1.54 -8.18 17.39
C PHE A 53 2.10 -6.77 17.25
N TYR A 54 3.42 -6.69 17.10
CA TYR A 54 4.12 -5.47 16.71
C TYR A 54 3.94 -5.21 15.22
N LEU A 55 4.30 -4.02 14.74
CA LEU A 55 4.43 -3.77 13.30
C LEU A 55 5.38 -4.81 12.66
N PRO A 56 5.12 -5.28 11.43
CA PRO A 56 4.04 -4.87 10.51
C PRO A 56 2.68 -5.55 10.73
N TYR A 57 2.55 -6.49 11.67
CA TYR A 57 1.38 -7.37 11.79
C TYR A 57 0.33 -6.89 12.81
N GLY A 58 0.71 -5.91 13.63
CA GLY A 58 -0.17 -5.26 14.59
C GLY A 58 0.38 -3.91 15.00
N THR A 59 -0.20 -3.31 16.04
CA THR A 59 0.13 -1.94 16.48
C THR A 59 0.87 -1.90 17.81
N ASN A 60 1.15 -3.06 18.42
CA ASN A 60 1.71 -3.17 19.78
C ASN A 60 2.97 -2.30 19.91
N GLY A 61 3.01 -1.46 20.95
CA GLY A 61 4.15 -0.59 21.27
C GLY A 61 4.32 0.63 20.35
N SER A 62 3.45 0.81 19.35
CA SER A 62 3.51 1.95 18.41
C SER A 62 2.24 2.79 18.42
N GLU A 63 1.26 2.47 19.26
CA GLU A 63 -0.08 3.07 19.25
C GLU A 63 -0.05 4.58 19.44
N ALA A 64 0.67 5.07 20.45
CA ALA A 64 0.74 6.51 20.73
C ALA A 64 1.30 7.31 19.53
N MET A 65 2.29 6.74 18.84
CA MET A 65 2.89 7.37 17.67
C MET A 65 1.97 7.32 16.45
N ILE A 66 1.26 6.19 16.26
CA ILE A 66 0.26 6.04 15.22
C ILE A 66 -0.87 7.06 15.42
N MET A 67 -1.41 7.18 16.65
CA MET A 67 -2.45 8.15 16.98
C MET A 67 -2.02 9.59 16.69
N GLN A 68 -0.81 9.97 17.12
CA GLN A 68 -0.24 11.30 16.83
C GLN A 68 -0.13 11.55 15.32
N THR A 69 0.25 10.53 14.55
CA THR A 69 0.37 10.64 13.09
C THR A 69 -0.99 10.74 12.42
N LEU A 70 -1.98 9.94 12.85
CA LEU A 70 -3.34 9.98 12.32
C LEU A 70 -3.98 11.35 12.55
N ALA A 71 -3.80 11.95 13.73
CA ALA A 71 -4.28 13.29 14.04
C ALA A 71 -3.78 14.36 13.06
N LEU A 72 -2.59 14.18 12.46
CA LEU A 72 -2.04 15.10 11.45
C LEU A 72 -2.62 14.87 10.05
N THR A 73 -3.10 13.66 9.74
CA THR A 73 -3.67 13.33 8.41
C THR A 73 -5.14 13.74 8.25
N TYR A 74 -5.89 13.82 9.36
CA TYR A 74 -7.30 14.23 9.50
C TYR A 74 -8.35 13.56 8.58
N HIS A 75 -7.94 12.74 7.62
CA HIS A 75 -8.80 11.89 6.80
C HIS A 75 -8.32 10.44 6.87
N TYR A 76 -9.26 9.52 7.08
CA TYR A 76 -8.96 8.09 7.25
C TYR A 76 -9.63 7.21 6.20
N ASP A 77 -10.68 7.69 5.54
CA ASP A 77 -11.44 6.92 4.58
C ASP A 77 -10.84 6.97 3.18
N THR A 78 -11.31 6.06 2.34
CA THR A 78 -11.04 6.06 0.89
C THR A 78 -11.45 7.41 0.28
N PRO A 79 -10.64 8.02 -0.60
CA PRO A 79 -11.00 9.24 -1.30
C PRO A 79 -12.38 9.17 -1.97
N HIS A 80 -13.15 10.24 -1.86
CA HIS A 80 -14.52 10.31 -2.39
C HIS A 80 -14.59 10.00 -3.89
N GLU A 81 -13.56 10.36 -4.68
CA GLU A 81 -13.48 10.05 -6.09
C GLU A 81 -13.47 8.55 -6.39
N ILE A 82 -12.84 7.76 -5.52
CA ILE A 82 -12.81 6.30 -5.60
C ILE A 82 -14.10 5.72 -5.01
N ASP A 83 -14.57 6.28 -3.89
CA ASP A 83 -15.69 5.69 -3.16
C ASP A 83 -17.03 5.81 -3.90
N ARG A 84 -17.25 6.91 -4.63
CA ARG A 84 -18.47 7.13 -5.43
C ARG A 84 -18.61 6.23 -6.67
N LEU A 85 -17.57 5.51 -7.06
CA LEU A 85 -17.61 4.61 -8.22
C LEU A 85 -18.54 3.44 -7.91
N GLN A 86 -19.62 3.31 -8.69
CA GLN A 86 -20.60 2.21 -8.55
C GLN A 86 -19.97 0.83 -8.79
N CYS A 87 -18.99 0.77 -9.69
CA CYS A 87 -18.17 -0.41 -9.90
C CYS A 87 -16.72 0.01 -10.13
N ARG A 88 -15.78 -0.63 -9.42
CA ARG A 88 -14.37 -0.25 -9.38
C ARG A 88 -13.54 -1.33 -10.04
N ARG A 89 -13.03 -1.07 -11.23
CA ARG A 89 -12.00 -1.93 -11.83
C ARG A 89 -10.65 -1.44 -11.37
N CYS A 90 -9.99 -2.26 -10.57
CA CYS A 90 -8.67 -1.98 -10.02
C CYS A 90 -7.61 -2.76 -10.80
N VAL A 91 -6.45 -2.13 -11.02
CA VAL A 91 -5.24 -2.82 -11.51
C VAL A 91 -4.08 -2.53 -10.59
N VAL A 92 -3.29 -3.57 -10.34
CA VAL A 92 -2.02 -3.48 -9.60
C VAL A 92 -0.89 -3.50 -10.61
N VAL A 93 -0.07 -2.45 -10.59
CA VAL A 93 1.12 -2.39 -11.43
C VAL A 93 2.34 -2.67 -10.57
N GLY A 94 2.94 -3.85 -10.78
CA GLY A 94 4.19 -4.24 -10.14
C GLY A 94 5.41 -3.59 -10.79
N ASN A 95 6.55 -3.68 -10.11
CA ASN A 95 7.81 -3.03 -10.54
C ASN A 95 8.76 -4.01 -11.24
N GLY A 96 8.24 -5.14 -11.74
CA GLY A 96 9.03 -6.18 -12.35
C GLY A 96 9.54 -5.79 -13.74
N TYR A 97 10.73 -6.28 -14.11
CA TYR A 97 11.33 -6.02 -15.43
C TYR A 97 10.44 -6.42 -16.61
N ARG A 98 9.50 -7.35 -16.41
CA ARG A 98 8.51 -7.78 -17.42
C ARG A 98 7.62 -6.64 -17.93
N MET A 99 7.53 -5.52 -17.22
CA MET A 99 6.80 -4.35 -17.69
C MET A 99 7.54 -3.62 -18.82
N LYS A 100 8.88 -3.69 -18.87
CA LYS A 100 9.67 -2.97 -19.87
C LYS A 100 9.39 -3.50 -21.27
N ASN A 101 9.15 -2.60 -22.21
CA ASN A 101 8.75 -2.87 -23.60
C ASN A 101 7.44 -3.68 -23.73
N SER A 102 6.61 -3.73 -22.70
CA SER A 102 5.33 -4.45 -22.73
C SER A 102 4.25 -3.71 -23.52
N SER A 103 4.38 -2.40 -23.71
CA SER A 103 3.35 -1.54 -24.33
C SER A 103 1.98 -1.63 -23.65
N LEU A 104 1.93 -1.98 -22.36
CA LEU A 104 0.69 -2.15 -21.61
C LEU A 104 0.08 -0.83 -21.11
N GLY A 105 0.73 0.31 -21.33
CA GLY A 105 0.36 1.56 -20.68
C GLY A 105 -1.05 2.04 -21.00
N GLU A 106 -1.47 1.94 -22.27
CA GLU A 106 -2.85 2.28 -22.66
C GLU A 106 -3.88 1.34 -22.04
N VAL A 107 -3.53 0.06 -21.91
CA VAL A 107 -4.39 -0.96 -21.30
C VAL A 107 -4.56 -0.69 -19.81
N ILE A 108 -3.47 -0.38 -19.10
CA ILE A 108 -3.47 -0.02 -17.68
C ILE A 108 -4.32 1.24 -17.43
N ASN A 109 -4.19 2.25 -18.30
CA ASN A 109 -4.89 3.52 -18.17
C ASN A 109 -6.43 3.43 -18.32
N LYS A 110 -6.97 2.28 -18.76
CA LYS A 110 -8.41 2.01 -18.86
C LYS A 110 -9.05 1.60 -17.53
N TYR A 111 -8.26 1.28 -16.51
CA TYR A 111 -8.77 0.94 -15.18
C TYR A 111 -9.18 2.19 -14.39
N ASP A 112 -10.15 2.04 -13.49
CA ASP A 112 -10.71 3.13 -12.70
C ASP A 112 -9.81 3.48 -11.51
N VAL A 113 -9.14 2.46 -10.94
CA VAL A 113 -8.18 2.60 -9.84
C VAL A 113 -6.87 1.92 -10.21
N ILE A 114 -5.78 2.67 -10.24
CA ILE A 114 -4.43 2.15 -10.52
C ILE A 114 -3.61 2.21 -9.24
N ILE A 115 -3.23 1.03 -8.76
CA ILE A 115 -2.48 0.83 -7.52
C ILE A 115 -1.04 0.52 -7.88
N ARG A 116 -0.11 1.36 -7.40
CA ARG A 116 1.33 1.18 -7.54
C ARG A 116 1.99 0.93 -6.19
N LEU A 117 3.18 0.36 -6.26
CA LEU A 117 3.93 -0.07 -5.09
C LEU A 117 5.31 0.57 -5.08
N ASN A 118 5.79 0.97 -3.90
CA ASN A 118 7.15 1.44 -3.72
C ASN A 118 7.48 2.61 -4.68
N ASN A 119 8.74 2.65 -5.13
CA ASN A 119 9.30 3.64 -6.04
C ASN A 119 9.08 3.27 -7.52
N ALA A 120 7.89 2.79 -7.90
CA ALA A 120 7.56 2.41 -9.28
C ALA A 120 7.67 3.64 -10.21
N PRO A 121 8.64 3.69 -11.14
CA PRO A 121 8.75 4.81 -12.06
C PRO A 121 7.59 4.78 -13.06
N VAL A 122 7.08 5.95 -13.39
CA VAL A 122 6.07 6.20 -14.42
C VAL A 122 6.66 7.08 -15.50
N HIS A 123 7.35 8.14 -15.10
CA HIS A 123 8.00 9.06 -16.02
C HIS A 123 9.03 8.34 -16.89
N ASN A 124 8.96 8.54 -18.20
CA ASN A 124 9.74 7.85 -19.25
C ASN A 124 9.39 6.37 -19.47
N TYR A 125 8.38 5.84 -18.80
CA TYR A 125 7.90 4.47 -18.95
C TYR A 125 6.40 4.41 -19.27
N GLU A 126 5.76 5.53 -19.58
CA GLU A 126 4.31 5.67 -19.71
C GLU A 126 3.72 4.70 -20.75
N LYS A 127 4.46 4.45 -21.84
CA LYS A 127 4.09 3.48 -22.88
C LYS A 127 3.87 2.07 -22.31
N ASP A 128 4.66 1.70 -21.31
CA ASP A 128 4.69 0.37 -20.73
C ASP A 128 3.82 0.25 -19.48
N VAL A 129 3.83 1.27 -18.62
CA VAL A 129 3.21 1.20 -17.29
C VAL A 129 2.02 2.13 -17.12
N GLY A 130 1.67 2.92 -18.13
CA GLY A 130 0.61 3.93 -18.06
C GLY A 130 1.08 5.19 -17.35
N ASN A 131 0.23 6.22 -17.32
CA ASN A 131 0.59 7.54 -16.77
C ASN A 131 -0.28 7.98 -15.59
N LYS A 132 -1.20 7.13 -15.13
CA LYS A 132 -2.08 7.38 -13.99
C LYS A 132 -1.65 6.58 -12.76
N THR A 133 -1.84 7.15 -11.57
CA THR A 133 -1.64 6.52 -10.27
C THR A 133 -2.71 7.01 -9.28
N SER A 134 -3.64 6.14 -8.90
CA SER A 134 -4.70 6.47 -7.94
C SER A 134 -4.23 6.29 -6.50
N ILE A 135 -3.54 5.17 -6.24
CA ILE A 135 -3.05 4.80 -4.91
C ILE A 135 -1.60 4.34 -5.05
N ARG A 136 -0.72 4.81 -4.18
CA ARG A 136 0.65 4.31 -4.07
C ARG A 136 0.92 3.86 -2.64
N LEU A 137 1.11 2.55 -2.47
CA LEU A 137 1.54 2.02 -1.18
C LEU A 137 3.06 2.12 -1.08
N PHE A 138 3.56 2.59 0.05
CA PHE A 138 4.99 2.83 0.25
C PHE A 138 5.41 2.60 1.71
N TYR A 139 6.72 2.53 1.92
CA TYR A 139 7.38 2.69 3.22
C TYR A 139 8.53 3.71 3.03
N PRO A 140 9.08 4.32 4.09
CA PRO A 140 10.00 5.46 3.94
C PRO A 140 11.17 5.19 2.99
N GLU A 141 11.80 4.00 3.09
CA GLU A 141 12.95 3.64 2.23
C GLU A 141 12.56 3.39 0.76
N SER A 142 11.26 3.30 0.44
CA SER A 142 10.74 3.16 -0.93
C SER A 142 10.01 4.40 -1.45
N ALA A 143 9.95 5.50 -0.68
CA ALA A 143 9.35 6.75 -1.13
C ALA A 143 10.21 7.45 -2.18
N HIS A 144 9.58 7.93 -3.27
CA HIS A 144 10.26 8.75 -4.28
C HIS A 144 10.54 10.16 -3.73
N PHE A 145 11.73 10.70 -4.02
CA PHE A 145 12.11 12.05 -3.58
C PHE A 145 11.27 13.15 -4.26
N SER A 146 10.90 12.94 -5.53
CA SER A 146 10.05 13.85 -6.30
C SER A 146 8.65 13.27 -6.45
N LEU A 147 7.72 13.68 -5.59
CA LEU A 147 6.35 13.14 -5.58
C LEU A 147 5.63 13.34 -6.91
N ASN A 148 5.74 14.52 -7.51
CA ASN A 148 4.98 14.89 -8.71
C ASN A 148 5.52 14.27 -10.00
N LEU A 149 6.69 13.62 -9.97
CA LEU A 149 7.28 13.04 -11.17
C LEU A 149 6.53 11.78 -11.61
N ASP A 150 6.15 10.94 -10.65
CA ASP A 150 5.58 9.61 -10.88
C ASP A 150 4.17 9.43 -10.27
N ASN A 151 3.55 10.51 -9.82
CA ASN A 151 2.22 10.49 -9.21
C ASN A 151 1.37 11.67 -9.71
N ASP A 152 0.07 11.45 -9.74
CA ASP A 152 -0.92 12.50 -9.94
C ASP A 152 -1.05 13.38 -8.67
N PRO A 153 -1.50 14.64 -8.79
CA PRO A 153 -1.68 15.53 -7.64
C PRO A 153 -2.61 15.00 -6.55
N LYS A 154 -3.53 14.08 -6.91
CA LYS A 154 -4.50 13.45 -6.02
C LYS A 154 -4.16 12.01 -5.65
N THR A 155 -2.97 11.52 -5.99
CA THR A 155 -2.56 10.15 -5.63
C THR A 155 -2.62 9.97 -4.12
N LEU A 156 -3.33 8.94 -3.67
CA LEU A 156 -3.39 8.54 -2.26
C LEU A 156 -2.09 7.81 -1.89
N MET A 157 -1.32 8.40 -0.98
CA MET A 157 -0.09 7.83 -0.44
C MET A 157 -0.42 6.98 0.79
N VAL A 158 -0.28 5.66 0.68
CA VAL A 158 -0.63 4.73 1.76
C VAL A 158 0.64 4.19 2.41
N LEU A 159 0.89 4.59 3.66
CA LEU A 159 2.00 4.07 4.46
C LEU A 159 1.71 2.63 4.86
N VAL A 160 2.60 1.72 4.49
CA VAL A 160 2.70 0.39 5.09
C VAL A 160 3.85 0.43 6.10
N ALA A 161 3.52 0.44 7.38
CA ALA A 161 4.50 0.56 8.45
C ALA A 161 5.08 -0.81 8.81
N PHE A 162 6.40 -0.99 8.64
CA PHE A 162 7.11 -2.22 9.00
C PHE A 162 7.77 -2.14 10.37
N LYS A 163 8.07 -0.94 10.83
CA LYS A 163 8.72 -0.65 12.11
C LYS A 163 8.25 0.70 12.65
N SER A 164 8.39 0.93 13.95
CA SER A 164 7.96 2.19 14.58
C SER A 164 8.64 3.43 13.97
N ASN A 165 9.88 3.29 13.50
CA ASN A 165 10.58 4.37 12.79
C ASN A 165 9.87 4.81 11.50
N ASP A 166 9.05 3.95 10.88
CA ASP A 166 8.31 4.33 9.67
C ASP A 166 7.20 5.33 9.98
N VAL A 167 6.47 5.06 11.07
CA VAL A 167 5.44 5.96 11.59
C VAL A 167 6.08 7.25 12.09
N LYS A 168 7.22 7.15 12.81
CA LYS A 168 7.98 8.31 13.29
C LYS A 168 8.41 9.21 12.13
N TRP A 169 8.96 8.63 11.06
CA TRP A 169 9.38 9.39 9.89
C TRP A 169 8.21 10.15 9.29
N LEU A 170 7.06 9.48 9.08
CA LEU A 170 5.88 10.13 8.51
C LEU A 170 5.40 11.28 9.40
N LYS A 171 5.32 11.07 10.72
CA LYS A 171 4.97 12.13 11.68
C LYS A 171 5.90 13.34 11.52
N THR A 172 7.22 13.11 11.47
CA THR A 172 8.18 14.22 11.35
C THR A 172 8.07 14.98 10.03
N ILE A 173 7.66 14.29 8.95
CA ILE A 173 7.39 14.92 7.66
C ILE A 173 6.14 15.80 7.75
N LEU A 174 5.02 15.25 8.25
CA LEU A 174 3.74 15.94 8.30
C LEU A 174 3.72 17.11 9.29
N ASN A 175 4.39 16.97 10.44
CA ASN A 175 4.44 18.01 11.47
C ASN A 175 5.64 18.96 11.31
N ASN A 176 6.39 18.82 10.21
CA ASN A 176 7.62 19.57 9.94
C ASN A 176 8.67 19.54 11.09
N GLU A 177 8.77 18.44 11.83
CA GLU A 177 9.74 18.24 12.93
C GLU A 177 11.15 17.89 12.42
N LYS A 178 12.16 17.88 13.29
CA LYS A 178 13.51 17.42 12.93
C LYS A 178 13.47 16.01 12.32
N ARG A 179 13.89 15.90 11.06
CA ARG A 179 13.82 14.67 10.29
C ARG A 179 14.77 13.61 10.84
N ILE A 180 14.29 12.37 10.85
CA ILE A 180 15.10 11.21 11.23
C ILE A 180 15.69 10.54 9.98
N THR A 181 16.97 10.21 10.03
CA THR A 181 17.67 9.52 8.93
C THR A 181 18.31 8.20 9.36
N ASN A 182 18.34 7.92 10.67
CA ASN A 182 18.94 6.72 11.23
C ASN A 182 17.89 5.61 11.35
N GLY A 183 18.34 4.35 11.32
CA GLY A 183 17.44 3.18 11.43
C GLY A 183 16.72 2.82 10.13
N PHE A 184 17.21 3.30 8.98
CA PHE A 184 16.75 2.95 7.65
C PHE A 184 17.91 2.38 6.84
N TRP A 185 17.69 1.24 6.16
CA TRP A 185 18.72 0.60 5.32
C TRP A 185 19.02 1.42 4.04
N ARG A 186 18.03 2.19 3.58
CA ARG A 186 18.18 3.23 2.56
C ARG A 186 17.61 4.52 3.10
N LYS A 187 18.35 5.61 2.94
CA LYS A 187 17.95 6.93 3.44
C LYS A 187 16.62 7.38 2.81
N PRO A 188 15.56 7.58 3.61
CA PRO A 188 14.29 8.08 3.08
C PRO A 188 14.40 9.58 2.73
N PRO A 189 13.44 10.12 1.98
CA PRO A 189 13.37 11.55 1.72
C PRO A 189 13.35 12.37 3.02
N VAL A 190 14.22 13.37 3.10
CA VAL A 190 14.26 14.35 4.19
C VAL A 190 13.18 15.41 3.99
N ILE A 191 13.02 15.84 2.73
CA ILE A 191 11.95 16.72 2.28
C ILE A 191 10.99 15.86 1.46
N TRP A 192 9.71 15.86 1.86
CA TRP A 192 8.68 15.09 1.18
C TRP A 192 7.37 15.88 1.27
N ASN A 193 7.10 16.68 0.23
CA ASN A 193 5.99 17.65 0.21
C ASN A 193 4.65 16.97 -0.09
N VAL A 194 4.34 15.90 0.64
CA VAL A 194 3.02 15.24 0.58
C VAL A 194 2.02 16.08 1.33
N LYS A 195 0.81 16.20 0.80
CA LYS A 195 -0.29 16.85 1.50
C LYS A 195 -0.90 15.88 2.52
N PRO A 196 -1.12 16.26 3.79
CA PRO A 196 -1.62 15.33 4.80
C PRO A 196 -2.97 14.69 4.42
N GLU A 197 -3.84 15.39 3.69
CA GLU A 197 -5.11 14.85 3.21
C GLU A 197 -4.97 13.67 2.25
N ASN A 198 -3.83 13.59 1.55
CA ASN A 198 -3.50 12.54 0.60
C ASN A 198 -2.78 11.35 1.27
N VAL A 199 -2.68 11.31 2.60
CA VAL A 199 -1.96 10.24 3.33
C VAL A 199 -2.92 9.34 4.10
N ARG A 200 -2.71 8.03 4.04
CA ARG A 200 -3.35 7.04 4.92
C ARG A 200 -2.31 6.09 5.51
N ILE A 201 -2.64 5.46 6.63
CA ILE A 201 -1.85 4.36 7.21
C ILE A 201 -2.63 3.07 6.98
N LEU A 202 -2.01 2.09 6.32
CA LEU A 202 -2.63 0.77 6.10
C LEU A 202 -2.87 0.09 7.46
N ASN A 203 -4.02 -0.55 7.61
CA ASN A 203 -4.30 -1.38 8.77
C ASN A 203 -3.40 -2.64 8.79
N PRO A 204 -2.54 -2.82 9.83
CA PRO A 204 -1.65 -3.98 9.96
C PRO A 204 -2.34 -5.35 9.88
N TYR A 205 -3.64 -5.41 10.16
CA TYR A 205 -4.46 -6.61 9.95
C TYR A 205 -4.29 -7.20 8.55
N PHE A 206 -4.30 -6.37 7.50
CA PHE A 206 -4.16 -6.85 6.12
C PHE A 206 -2.75 -7.37 5.83
N VAL A 207 -1.74 -6.83 6.51
CA VAL A 207 -0.36 -7.32 6.40
C VAL A 207 -0.22 -8.68 7.06
N GLU A 208 -0.84 -8.87 8.24
CA GLU A 208 -0.90 -10.14 8.95
C GLU A 208 -1.62 -11.21 8.12
N VAL A 209 -2.83 -10.93 7.63
CA VAL A 209 -3.59 -11.87 6.80
C VAL A 209 -2.81 -12.25 5.55
N ALA A 210 -2.19 -11.29 4.86
CA ALA A 210 -1.37 -11.58 3.68
C ALA A 210 -0.19 -12.51 4.03
N ALA A 211 0.53 -12.22 5.12
CA ALA A 211 1.68 -13.02 5.51
C ALA A 211 1.29 -14.45 5.93
N THR A 212 0.23 -14.60 6.71
CA THR A 212 -0.09 -15.86 7.40
C THR A 212 -1.01 -16.75 6.59
N ARG A 213 -1.93 -16.16 5.81
CA ARG A 213 -2.94 -16.91 5.05
C ARG A 213 -2.58 -17.10 3.59
N LEU A 214 -1.85 -16.16 3.00
CA LEU A 214 -1.54 -16.20 1.56
C LEU A 214 -0.09 -16.60 1.27
N LEU A 215 0.85 -16.27 2.17
CA LEU A 215 2.26 -16.59 2.01
C LEU A 215 2.75 -17.71 2.95
N SER A 216 1.87 -18.20 3.82
CA SER A 216 2.17 -19.30 4.77
C SER A 216 3.40 -19.03 5.65
N TYR A 217 3.66 -17.77 6.01
CA TYR A 217 4.69 -17.43 6.99
C TYR A 217 4.24 -17.86 8.40
N ASP A 218 5.11 -18.55 9.14
CA ASP A 218 4.81 -19.00 10.51
C ASP A 218 4.88 -17.83 11.52
N ASN A 219 3.82 -17.66 12.30
CA ASN A 219 3.70 -16.64 13.35
C ASN A 219 4.54 -16.93 14.61
N LYS A 220 5.04 -18.16 14.78
CA LYS A 220 5.75 -18.57 16.02
C LYS A 220 7.14 -17.96 16.19
N THR A 221 7.76 -17.43 15.13
CA THR A 221 9.11 -16.81 15.18
C THR A 221 9.10 -15.30 15.45
N GLN A 222 7.94 -14.70 15.73
CA GLN A 222 7.73 -13.24 15.72
C GLN A 222 8.21 -12.47 16.96
N LYS A 223 9.15 -13.02 17.74
CA LYS A 223 9.97 -12.26 18.70
C LYS A 223 11.27 -11.74 18.07
N PHE A 224 11.62 -12.18 16.85
CA PHE A 224 12.98 -12.04 16.29
C PHE A 224 13.14 -11.17 15.03
N SER A 225 12.11 -10.46 14.58
CA SER A 225 12.16 -9.74 13.29
C SER A 225 11.95 -8.22 13.40
N ALA A 226 12.36 -7.63 14.51
CA ALA A 226 12.55 -6.17 14.62
C ALA A 226 13.99 -5.75 14.29
N ASP A 227 14.99 -6.63 14.48
CA ASP A 227 16.42 -6.26 14.46
C ASP A 227 17.25 -6.82 13.28
N LEU A 228 16.73 -7.73 12.45
CA LEU A 228 17.49 -8.34 11.34
C LEU A 228 17.03 -7.83 9.98
N GLY A 229 17.71 -6.80 9.48
CA GLY A 229 17.42 -6.09 8.23
C GLY A 229 17.53 -6.87 6.91
N ILE A 230 17.76 -8.19 6.92
CA ILE A 230 18.01 -8.99 5.72
C ILE A 230 16.78 -9.82 5.28
N GLN A 231 15.87 -10.18 6.20
CA GLN A 231 14.58 -10.86 5.85
C GLN A 231 13.48 -9.90 5.36
N HIS A 232 13.69 -8.58 5.50
CA HIS A 232 12.67 -7.57 5.22
C HIS A 232 12.35 -7.37 3.72
N LEU A 233 13.29 -7.57 2.78
CA LEU A 233 13.06 -7.23 1.37
C LEU A 233 12.15 -8.22 0.63
N SER A 234 12.31 -9.52 0.88
CA SER A 234 11.49 -10.56 0.25
C SER A 234 10.05 -10.54 0.78
N VAL A 235 9.90 -10.36 2.11
CA VAL A 235 8.58 -10.13 2.74
C VAL A 235 7.97 -8.83 2.22
N LYS A 236 8.71 -7.72 2.16
CA LYS A 236 8.18 -6.46 1.60
C LYS A 236 7.70 -6.63 0.16
N HIS A 237 8.47 -7.21 -0.75
CA HIS A 237 8.02 -7.30 -2.15
C HIS A 237 6.82 -8.27 -2.33
N ASN A 238 6.85 -9.44 -1.68
CA ASN A 238 5.80 -10.45 -1.80
C ASN A 238 4.53 -10.08 -1.03
N THR A 239 4.66 -9.49 0.16
CA THR A 239 3.52 -9.05 0.97
C THR A 239 2.78 -7.89 0.30
N PHE A 240 3.47 -6.91 -0.29
CA PHE A 240 2.79 -5.81 -1.01
C PHE A 240 1.97 -6.28 -2.21
N THR A 241 2.49 -7.20 -3.01
CA THR A 241 1.76 -7.76 -4.17
C THR A 241 0.56 -8.61 -3.72
N THR A 242 0.67 -9.23 -2.55
CA THR A 242 -0.34 -10.14 -1.99
C THR A 242 -1.43 -9.40 -1.22
N MET A 243 -1.09 -8.30 -0.52
CA MET A 243 -2.04 -7.46 0.22
C MET A 243 -3.11 -6.83 -0.67
N ILE A 244 -2.81 -6.53 -1.93
CA ILE A 244 -3.76 -5.88 -2.84
C ILE A 244 -4.84 -6.86 -3.35
N LYS A 245 -4.71 -8.16 -3.03
CA LYS A 245 -5.77 -9.15 -3.30
C LYS A 245 -6.81 -9.24 -2.17
N LEU A 246 -6.63 -8.49 -1.08
CA LEU A 246 -7.46 -8.54 0.12
C LEU A 246 -8.67 -7.57 0.15
N PRO A 247 -8.59 -6.33 -0.37
CA PRO A 247 -9.72 -5.39 -0.37
C PRO A 247 -10.68 -5.57 -1.56
#